data_AF-A0A6N8UE64-F1
#
_entry.id   AF-A0A6N8UE64-F1
#
_cell.length_a   1.000
_cell.length_b   1.000
_cell.length_c   1.000
_cell.angle_alpha   90.00
_cell.angle_beta   90.00
_cell.angle_gamma   90.00
#
_symmetry.space_group_name_H-M   'P 1'
#
loop_
_entity.id
_entity.type
_entity.pdbx_description
1 polymer ?
#
loop_
_entity_poly.entity_id
_entity_poly.type
_entity_poly.pdbx_seq_one_letter_code
_entity_poly.pdbx_strand_id
1 'polypeptide(L)'
;MKKVILLGIFAGTLIVSCGKKDEVPDYAKNREVETEQTAPSLDTPEVANADDPMSNKGVGPVKSLEIPETIDQDMAAAGKEIYDSKCTACHKPTVKFIGPAQKGLLDRRTPEWAMNMILNPEEMIQKDPIAKQLLAEANGAPMANQGLTEEEARQVLEYIRTIE
;
A
#
# COMPACT_ATOMS: atom_id res chain seq x y z
N MET A 1 -51.17 0.34 32.85
CA MET A 1 -51.87 1.61 33.12
C MET A 1 -51.03 2.35 34.16
N LYS A 2 -50.31 3.43 33.85
CA LYS A 2 -50.79 4.76 33.46
C LYS A 2 -49.65 5.49 32.72
N LYS A 3 -49.98 6.10 31.57
CA LYS A 3 -49.16 7.13 30.93
C LYS A 3 -49.47 8.45 31.63
N VAL A 4 -48.46 9.27 31.92
CA VAL A 4 -48.64 10.71 32.13
C VAL A 4 -47.54 11.43 31.35
N ILE A 5 -48.00 12.25 30.42
CA ILE A 5 -47.25 13.14 29.54
C ILE A 5 -46.97 14.43 30.31
N LEU A 6 -45.76 14.99 30.20
CA LEU A 6 -45.52 16.40 30.50
C LEU A 6 -44.65 17.01 29.39
N LEU A 7 -45.34 17.78 28.56
CA LEU A 7 -44.81 18.76 27.62
C LEU A 7 -44.09 19.86 28.41
N GLY A 8 -42.87 20.22 28.01
CA GLY A 8 -42.15 21.38 28.53
C GLY A 8 -41.52 22.17 27.39
N ILE A 9 -42.24 23.17 26.91
CA ILE A 9 -41.77 24.22 26.00
C ILE A 9 -40.88 25.17 26.81
N PHE A 10 -39.65 25.42 26.37
CA PHE A 10 -38.94 26.64 26.74
C PHE A 10 -38.37 27.32 25.51
N ALA A 11 -38.79 28.56 25.34
CA ALA A 11 -38.50 29.43 24.21
C ALA A 11 -37.28 30.32 24.50
N GLY A 12 -36.50 30.58 23.45
CA GLY A 12 -35.83 31.86 23.22
C GLY A 12 -34.44 32.07 23.82
N THR A 13 -33.43 32.26 22.96
CA THR A 13 -32.90 33.59 22.66
C THR A 13 -31.91 33.56 21.49
N LEU A 14 -32.15 34.45 20.53
CA LEU A 14 -31.29 34.78 19.38
C LEU A 14 -30.13 35.65 19.87
N ILE A 15 -28.90 35.27 19.54
CA ILE A 15 -27.76 36.19 19.50
C ILE A 15 -27.26 36.28 18.07
N VAL A 16 -27.48 37.47 17.51
CA VAL A 16 -26.90 37.99 16.27
C VAL A 16 -25.40 38.21 16.51
N SER A 17 -24.56 37.72 15.61
CA SER A 17 -23.18 38.19 15.46
C SER A 17 -22.90 38.46 13.98
N CYS A 18 -22.65 39.73 13.66
CA CYS A 18 -21.95 40.19 12.44
C CYS A 18 -20.66 39.37 12.23
N GLY A 19 -20.18 39.06 11.03
CA GLY A 19 -20.22 39.84 9.79
C GLY A 19 -18.89 40.57 9.60
N LYS A 20 -17.83 39.84 9.19
CA LYS A 20 -16.61 40.44 8.65
C LYS A 20 -16.12 39.60 7.47
N LYS A 21 -15.82 40.33 6.40
CA LYS A 21 -15.69 39.94 5.00
C LYS A 21 -14.20 40.02 4.71
N ASP A 22 -13.56 38.88 4.44
CA ASP A 22 -12.15 38.85 4.06
C ASP A 22 -12.04 38.65 2.55
N GLU A 23 -11.12 39.43 2.00
CA GLU A 23 -11.03 39.86 0.61
C GLU A 23 -10.11 38.90 -0.16
N VAL A 24 -10.53 38.45 -1.33
CA VAL A 24 -9.73 37.64 -2.26
C VAL A 24 -8.78 38.54 -3.05
N PRO A 25 -7.45 38.33 -3.02
CA PRO A 25 -6.55 39.07 -3.90
C PRO A 25 -6.62 38.50 -5.32
N ASP A 26 -7.14 39.33 -6.21
CA ASP A 26 -7.03 39.24 -7.66
C ASP A 26 -5.59 39.56 -8.08
N TYR A 27 -4.88 38.57 -8.60
CA TYR A 27 -3.74 38.82 -9.47
C TYR A 27 -3.70 37.78 -10.59
N ALA A 28 -4.49 38.04 -11.63
CA ALA A 28 -4.23 37.53 -12.96
C ALA A 28 -4.08 38.68 -13.94
N LYS A 29 -2.84 39.15 -14.23
CA LYS A 29 -2.53 39.68 -15.56
C LYS A 29 -1.02 39.84 -15.91
N ASN A 30 -0.63 39.02 -16.89
CA ASN A 30 0.32 39.27 -18.01
C ASN A 30 1.84 39.42 -17.76
N ARG A 31 2.62 38.47 -18.32
CA ARG A 31 3.63 38.78 -19.35
C ARG A 31 3.99 37.54 -20.20
N GLU A 32 4.34 37.82 -21.45
CA GLU A 32 4.36 36.94 -22.63
C GLU A 32 5.50 35.91 -22.73
N VAL A 33 5.17 34.81 -23.43
CA VAL A 33 5.94 33.94 -24.35
C VAL A 33 7.45 34.18 -24.48
N GLU A 34 8.27 33.15 -24.22
CA GLU A 34 9.34 32.71 -25.14
C GLU A 34 9.79 31.27 -24.82
N THR A 35 9.72 30.42 -25.85
CA THR A 35 10.31 29.08 -25.93
C THR A 35 11.84 29.17 -25.93
N GLU A 36 12.51 28.53 -24.98
CA GLU A 36 13.89 28.08 -25.20
C GLU A 36 14.12 26.72 -24.53
N GLN A 37 14.45 25.74 -25.36
CA GLN A 37 14.89 24.41 -24.95
C GLN A 37 16.21 24.53 -24.18
N THR A 38 16.29 23.91 -23.00
CA THR A 38 17.49 23.20 -22.55
C THR A 38 17.05 22.12 -21.58
N ALA A 39 17.22 20.86 -21.99
CA ALA A 39 17.10 19.72 -21.10
C ALA A 39 18.26 19.72 -20.09
N PRO A 40 18.01 19.21 -18.88
CA PRO A 40 18.86 18.15 -18.39
C PRO A 40 18.01 16.92 -18.06
N SER A 41 18.41 15.80 -18.66
CA SER A 41 17.99 14.45 -18.31
C SER A 41 18.13 14.25 -16.79
N LEU A 42 17.01 14.04 -16.10
CA LEU A 42 16.98 13.52 -14.74
C LEU A 42 15.92 12.43 -14.69
N ASP A 43 16.41 11.23 -14.38
CA ASP A 43 15.75 9.95 -14.18
C ASP A 43 14.26 10.06 -13.88
N THR A 44 13.45 9.85 -14.92
CA THR A 44 12.06 9.45 -14.74
C THR A 44 12.09 8.02 -14.20
N PRO A 45 11.49 7.72 -13.03
CA PRO A 45 11.30 6.34 -12.66
C PRO A 45 10.46 5.73 -13.76
N GLU A 46 11.05 4.75 -14.46
CA GLU A 46 10.40 3.93 -15.46
C GLU A 46 9.02 3.55 -14.93
N VAL A 47 7.99 4.20 -15.46
CA VAL A 47 6.60 3.85 -15.23
C VAL A 47 6.40 2.52 -15.91
N ALA A 48 6.75 1.45 -15.19
CA ALA A 48 6.32 0.10 -15.44
C ALA A 48 4.83 0.17 -15.82
N ASN A 49 4.49 -0.42 -16.97
CA ASN A 49 3.10 -0.50 -17.40
C ASN A 49 2.32 -1.15 -16.26
N ALA A 50 1.41 -0.40 -15.63
CA ALA A 50 0.62 -0.86 -14.49
C ALA A 50 -0.19 -2.14 -14.79
N ASP A 51 -0.30 -2.49 -16.07
CA ASP A 51 -1.00 -3.65 -16.60
C ASP A 51 -0.16 -4.94 -16.61
N ASP A 52 1.18 -4.87 -16.51
CA ASP A 52 2.04 -6.07 -16.42
C ASP A 52 2.59 -6.27 -14.99
N PRO A 53 2.08 -7.28 -14.25
CA PRO A 53 2.54 -7.62 -12.91
C PRO A 53 4.05 -7.93 -12.77
N MET A 54 4.71 -8.31 -13.86
CA MET A 54 6.14 -8.62 -13.88
C MET A 54 7.03 -7.40 -14.17
N SER A 55 6.43 -6.26 -14.54
CA SER A 55 7.14 -4.98 -14.64
C SER A 55 6.94 -4.10 -13.40
N ASN A 56 5.82 -4.30 -12.68
CA ASN A 56 5.47 -3.49 -11.52
C ASN A 56 6.31 -3.87 -10.28
N LYS A 57 7.04 -2.89 -9.72
CA LYS A 57 7.82 -3.01 -8.47
C LYS A 57 7.08 -2.54 -7.21
N GLY A 58 5.89 -1.97 -7.38
CA GLY A 58 5.07 -1.44 -6.31
C GLY A 58 5.58 -0.11 -5.75
N VAL A 59 5.10 0.22 -4.55
CA VAL A 59 5.37 1.45 -3.80
C VAL A 59 6.05 1.09 -2.48
N GLY A 60 7.33 1.38 -2.37
CA GLY A 60 8.09 1.16 -1.14
C GLY A 60 9.58 1.39 -1.30
N PRO A 61 10.37 1.05 -0.26
CA PRO A 61 11.80 1.31 -0.21
C PRO A 61 12.63 0.45 -1.17
N VAL A 62 12.16 -0.74 -1.56
CA VAL A 62 12.91 -1.66 -2.41
C VAL A 62 12.72 -1.27 -3.87
N LYS A 63 13.77 -0.72 -4.50
CA LYS A 63 13.76 -0.28 -5.92
C LYS A 63 14.42 -1.27 -6.86
N SER A 64 15.35 -2.08 -6.35
CA SER A 64 16.06 -3.10 -7.10
C SER A 64 16.40 -4.23 -6.13
N LEU A 65 16.16 -5.47 -6.54
CA LEU A 65 16.58 -6.63 -5.77
C LEU A 65 17.02 -7.76 -6.70
N GLU A 66 18.32 -8.06 -6.66
CA GLU A 66 18.88 -9.24 -7.32
C GLU A 66 18.72 -10.44 -6.39
N ILE A 67 18.16 -11.53 -6.92
CA ILE A 67 17.97 -12.78 -6.18
C ILE A 67 18.80 -13.88 -6.86
N PRO A 68 19.74 -14.53 -6.15
CA PRO A 68 20.48 -15.68 -6.69
C PRO A 68 19.53 -16.81 -7.09
N GLU A 69 19.80 -17.49 -8.20
CA GLU A 69 18.99 -18.63 -8.66
C GLU A 69 18.91 -19.75 -7.60
N THR A 70 20.02 -19.99 -6.90
CA THR A 70 20.09 -20.98 -5.82
C THR A 70 19.44 -20.45 -4.55
N ILE A 71 18.69 -21.31 -3.87
CA ILE A 71 18.12 -21.02 -2.55
C ILE A 71 19.22 -21.05 -1.48
N ASP A 72 19.29 -20.00 -0.69
CA ASP A 72 20.01 -19.99 0.58
C ASP A 72 19.15 -20.68 1.66
N GLN A 73 19.58 -21.87 2.08
CA GLN A 73 18.82 -22.70 3.01
C GLN A 73 18.77 -22.12 4.44
N ASP A 74 19.82 -21.43 4.87
CA ASP A 74 19.87 -20.85 6.22
C ASP A 74 18.96 -19.61 6.29
N MET A 75 18.98 -18.78 5.25
CA MET A 75 18.06 -17.66 5.09
C MET A 75 16.61 -18.13 4.98
N ALA A 76 16.33 -19.19 4.21
CA ALA A 76 15.00 -19.78 4.11
C ALA A 76 14.52 -20.35 5.46
N ALA A 77 15.40 -20.97 6.24
CA ALA A 77 15.07 -21.47 7.57
C ALA A 77 14.68 -20.33 8.53
N ALA A 78 15.47 -19.25 8.57
CA ALA A 78 15.13 -18.05 9.36
C ALA A 78 13.81 -17.43 8.90
N GLY A 79 13.61 -17.32 7.58
CA GLY A 79 12.38 -16.82 6.97
C GLY A 79 11.15 -17.64 7.33
N LYS A 80 11.30 -18.95 7.45
CA LYS A 80 10.22 -19.84 7.83
C LYS A 80 9.72 -19.56 9.25
N GLU A 81 10.62 -19.31 10.20
CA GLU A 81 10.23 -18.97 11.59
C GLU A 81 9.42 -17.66 11.64
N ILE A 82 9.84 -16.67 10.86
CA ILE A 82 9.12 -15.39 10.73
C ILE A 82 7.77 -15.61 10.04
N TYR A 83 7.72 -16.37 8.95
CA TYR A 83 6.48 -16.65 8.24
C TYR A 83 5.47 -17.39 9.12
N ASP A 84 5.93 -18.41 9.86
CA ASP A 84 5.10 -19.18 10.77
C ASP A 84 4.47 -18.29 11.84
N SER A 85 5.25 -17.36 12.42
CA SER A 85 4.78 -16.47 13.47
C SER A 85 3.92 -15.29 12.99
N LYS A 86 4.19 -14.73 11.80
CA LYS A 86 3.60 -13.45 11.36
C LYS A 86 2.68 -13.55 10.13
N CYS A 87 2.75 -14.63 9.35
CA CYS A 87 2.07 -14.71 8.05
C CYS A 87 0.97 -15.79 8.00
N THR A 88 1.14 -16.90 8.72
CA THR A 88 0.25 -18.08 8.62
C THR A 88 -1.19 -17.86 9.10
N ALA A 89 -1.42 -16.79 9.88
CA ALA A 89 -2.74 -16.35 10.28
C ALA A 89 -3.61 -15.97 9.08
N CYS A 90 -3.01 -15.45 8.01
CA CYS A 90 -3.73 -14.96 6.83
C CYS A 90 -3.39 -15.74 5.55
N HIS A 91 -2.18 -16.26 5.44
CA HIS A 91 -1.70 -16.94 4.24
C HIS A 91 -1.54 -18.44 4.45
N LYS A 92 -1.95 -19.22 3.44
CA LYS A 92 -1.59 -20.62 3.31
C LYS A 92 -0.60 -20.79 2.16
N PRO A 93 0.39 -21.69 2.28
CA PRO A 93 1.42 -21.84 1.26
C PRO A 93 0.85 -22.07 -0.15
N THR A 94 -0.11 -22.99 -0.31
CA THR A 94 -0.52 -23.49 -1.62
C THR A 94 -1.97 -23.15 -2.02
N VAL A 95 -2.77 -22.60 -1.11
CA VAL A 95 -4.19 -22.31 -1.36
C VAL A 95 -4.55 -20.89 -0.92
N LYS A 96 -5.54 -20.29 -1.59
CA LYS A 96 -6.12 -19.03 -1.13
C LYS A 96 -6.81 -19.25 0.21
N PHE A 97 -6.62 -18.31 1.14
CA PHE A 97 -7.31 -18.28 2.42
C PHE A 97 -7.90 -16.88 2.64
N ILE A 98 -7.43 -16.13 3.64
CA ILE A 98 -7.71 -14.69 3.75
C ILE A 98 -6.85 -13.96 2.71
N GLY A 99 -5.54 -14.20 2.76
CA GLY A 99 -4.61 -13.76 1.74
C GLY A 99 -4.44 -14.78 0.60
N PRO A 100 -3.80 -14.36 -0.52
CA PRO A 100 -3.45 -15.26 -1.61
C PRO A 100 -2.49 -16.38 -1.18
N ALA A 101 -2.48 -17.46 -1.95
CA ALA A 101 -1.46 -18.50 -1.87
C ALA A 101 -0.06 -17.89 -2.10
N GLN A 102 0.97 -18.48 -1.49
CA GLN A 102 2.35 -18.00 -1.59
C GLN A 102 3.18 -18.75 -2.64
N LYS A 103 2.86 -20.03 -2.90
CA LYS A 103 3.47 -20.84 -3.97
C LYS A 103 3.53 -20.06 -5.28
N GLY A 104 4.69 -20.03 -5.92
CA GLY A 104 4.90 -19.36 -7.22
C GLY A 104 4.73 -17.84 -7.18
N LEU A 105 4.95 -17.19 -6.04
CA LEU A 105 4.82 -15.72 -5.92
C LEU A 105 5.68 -14.99 -6.96
N LEU A 106 6.93 -15.44 -7.16
CA LEU A 106 7.86 -14.81 -8.10
C LEU A 106 7.58 -15.15 -9.57
N ASP A 107 6.66 -16.08 -9.85
CA ASP A 107 6.17 -16.32 -11.21
C ASP A 107 5.13 -15.27 -11.65
N ARG A 108 4.60 -14.52 -10.68
CA ARG A 108 3.51 -13.56 -10.90
C ARG A 108 3.83 -12.15 -10.42
N ARG A 109 4.91 -11.93 -9.66
CA ARG A 109 5.30 -10.62 -9.14
C ARG A 109 6.82 -10.49 -9.17
N THR A 110 7.29 -9.26 -9.33
CA THR A 110 8.70 -8.95 -9.13
C THR A 110 9.12 -9.18 -7.67
N PRO A 111 10.41 -9.50 -7.42
CA PRO A 111 10.98 -9.54 -6.08
C PRO A 111 10.74 -8.26 -5.28
N GLU A 112 10.91 -7.11 -5.93
CA GLU A 112 10.71 -5.80 -5.32
C GLU A 112 9.27 -5.57 -4.91
N TRP A 113 8.30 -5.95 -5.74
CA TRP A 113 6.89 -5.86 -5.38
C TRP A 113 6.56 -6.73 -4.16
N ALA A 114 7.07 -7.97 -4.12
CA ALA A 114 6.87 -8.87 -2.98
C ALA A 114 7.44 -8.27 -1.68
N MET A 115 8.67 -7.76 -1.73
CA MET A 115 9.31 -7.11 -0.59
C MET A 115 8.55 -5.85 -0.15
N ASN A 116 8.15 -4.99 -1.09
CA ASN A 116 7.40 -3.77 -0.79
C ASN A 116 6.02 -4.09 -0.21
N MET A 117 5.37 -5.17 -0.63
CA MET A 117 4.10 -5.62 -0.03
C MET A 117 4.30 -6.10 1.42
N ILE A 118 5.41 -6.76 1.73
CA ILE A 118 5.74 -7.21 3.09
C ILE A 118 6.06 -6.01 4.01
N LEU A 119 6.84 -5.05 3.50
CA LEU A 119 7.38 -3.93 4.28
C LEU A 119 6.42 -2.73 4.40
N ASN A 120 5.60 -2.51 3.37
CA ASN A 120 4.78 -1.31 3.21
C ASN A 120 3.34 -1.60 2.72
N PRO A 121 2.61 -2.57 3.32
CA PRO A 121 1.33 -3.03 2.77
C PRO A 121 0.26 -1.93 2.76
N GLU A 122 0.28 -1.00 3.71
CA GLU A 122 -0.72 0.06 3.84
C GLU A 122 -0.68 1.05 2.66
N GLU A 123 0.52 1.52 2.30
CA GLU A 123 0.69 2.43 1.17
C GLU A 123 0.53 1.69 -0.16
N MET A 124 1.01 0.44 -0.24
CA MET A 124 0.78 -0.44 -1.39
C MET A 124 -0.72 -0.54 -1.68
N ILE A 125 -1.54 -0.91 -0.69
CA ILE A 125 -3.00 -0.99 -0.83
C ILE A 125 -3.62 0.34 -1.26
N GLN A 126 -3.06 1.48 -0.86
CA GLN A 126 -3.58 2.80 -1.23
C GLN A 126 -3.17 3.26 -2.64
N LYS A 127 -2.03 2.80 -3.16
CA LYS A 127 -1.43 3.39 -4.38
C LYS A 127 -1.22 2.37 -5.49
N ASP A 128 -0.76 1.17 -5.16
CA ASP A 128 -0.48 0.11 -6.13
C ASP A 128 -1.79 -0.53 -6.66
N PRO A 129 -2.00 -0.58 -7.98
CA PRO A 129 -3.24 -1.11 -8.57
C PRO A 129 -3.45 -2.60 -8.29
N ILE A 130 -2.37 -3.38 -8.22
CA ILE A 130 -2.45 -4.81 -7.94
C ILE A 130 -2.80 -5.06 -6.47
N ALA A 131 -2.19 -4.33 -5.54
CA ALA A 131 -2.52 -4.42 -4.11
C ALA A 131 -3.97 -4.01 -3.84
N LYS A 132 -4.50 -2.99 -4.54
CA LYS A 132 -5.92 -2.62 -4.49
C LYS A 132 -6.84 -3.75 -4.95
N GLN A 133 -6.49 -4.40 -6.06
CA GLN A 133 -7.24 -5.55 -6.55
C GLN A 133 -7.23 -6.69 -5.51
N LEU A 134 -6.06 -7.01 -4.96
CA LEU A 134 -5.92 -8.06 -3.94
C LEU A 134 -6.74 -7.74 -2.67
N LEU A 135 -6.81 -6.46 -2.25
CA LEU A 135 -7.69 -6.05 -1.15
C LEU A 135 -9.17 -6.35 -1.47
N ALA A 136 -9.63 -6.01 -2.67
CA ALA A 136 -11.00 -6.29 -3.09
C ALA A 136 -11.28 -7.81 -3.11
N GLU A 137 -10.35 -8.61 -3.62
CA GLU A 137 -10.43 -10.07 -3.64
C GLU A 137 -10.36 -10.72 -2.24
N ALA A 138 -9.82 -10.00 -1.26
CA ALA A 138 -9.78 -10.36 0.16
C ALA A 138 -11.01 -9.84 0.92
N ASN A 139 -12.06 -9.39 0.23
CA ASN A 139 -13.28 -8.81 0.81
C ASN A 139 -13.00 -7.62 1.74
N GLY A 140 -11.99 -6.81 1.39
CA GLY A 140 -11.61 -5.63 2.16
C GLY A 140 -10.80 -5.92 3.42
N ALA A 141 -10.35 -7.17 3.65
CA ALA A 141 -9.40 -7.47 4.73
C ALA A 141 -7.99 -7.00 4.34
N PRO A 142 -7.43 -5.94 4.97
CA PRO A 142 -6.12 -5.43 4.60
C PRO A 142 -5.01 -6.33 5.15
N MET A 143 -3.90 -6.41 4.42
CA MET A 143 -2.65 -6.93 4.97
C MET A 143 -2.08 -5.90 5.95
N ALA A 144 -1.94 -6.28 7.22
CA ALA A 144 -1.34 -5.40 8.23
C ALA A 144 0.19 -5.40 8.13
N ASN A 145 0.81 -4.27 8.44
CA ASN A 145 2.27 -4.20 8.55
C ASN A 145 2.74 -5.04 9.76
N GLN A 146 3.67 -5.97 9.52
CA GLN A 146 4.20 -6.89 10.54
C GLN A 146 5.45 -6.36 11.26
N GLY A 147 5.84 -5.11 10.97
CA GLY A 147 6.99 -4.44 11.55
C GLY A 147 8.32 -5.12 11.22
N LEU A 148 8.44 -5.69 10.02
CA LEU A 148 9.66 -6.34 9.58
C LEU A 148 10.69 -5.32 9.10
N THR A 149 11.94 -5.60 9.40
CA THR A 149 13.10 -5.02 8.73
C THR A 149 13.22 -5.56 7.31
N GLU A 150 13.98 -4.88 6.46
CA GLU A 150 14.24 -5.35 5.08
C GLU A 150 14.89 -6.73 5.05
N GLU A 151 15.83 -7.00 5.96
CA GLU A 151 16.49 -8.30 6.08
C GLU A 151 15.51 -9.42 6.47
N GLU A 152 14.63 -9.18 7.45
CA GLU A 152 13.59 -10.14 7.83
C GLU A 152 12.60 -10.38 6.68
N ALA A 153 12.23 -9.34 5.93
CA ALA A 153 11.39 -9.49 4.75
C ALA A 153 12.10 -10.31 3.66
N ARG A 154 13.42 -10.13 3.48
CA ARG A 154 14.23 -10.89 2.54
C ARG A 154 14.28 -12.36 2.92
N GLN A 155 14.43 -12.65 4.21
CA GLN A 155 14.37 -14.01 4.75
C GLN A 155 13.01 -14.66 4.47
N VAL A 156 11.90 -13.96 4.76
CA VAL A 156 10.55 -14.43 4.45
C VAL A 156 10.38 -14.70 2.96
N LEU A 157 10.87 -13.82 2.09
CA LEU A 157 10.82 -14.04 0.65
C LEU A 157 11.63 -15.28 0.23
N GLU A 158 12.80 -15.52 0.84
CA GLU A 158 13.60 -16.73 0.58
C GLU A 158 12.83 -18.00 0.96
N TYR A 159 12.18 -18.00 2.12
CA TYR A 159 11.30 -19.10 2.50
C TYR A 159 10.17 -19.31 1.49
N ILE A 160 9.50 -18.25 1.04
CA ILE A 160 8.42 -18.34 0.06
C ILE A 160 8.90 -19.00 -1.25
N ARG A 161 10.15 -18.76 -1.67
CA ARG A 161 10.74 -19.40 -2.85
C ARG A 161 10.91 -20.91 -2.72
N THR A 162 10.90 -21.45 -1.50
CA THR A 162 10.97 -22.91 -1.25
C THR A 162 9.61 -23.61 -1.36
N ILE A 163 8.51 -22.85 -1.49
CA ILE A 163 7.16 -23.39 -1.51
C ILE A 163 6.82 -23.93 -2.90
N GLU A 164 6.79 -25.26 -2.98
CA GLU A 164 6.36 -26.07 -4.14
C GLU A 164 4.87 -26.42 -4.14
#